data_AF-A0AAV6HCL2-F1
#
_entry.id   AF-A0AAV6HCL2-F1
#
_cell.length_a   1.000
_cell.length_b   1.000
_cell.length_c   1.000
_cell.angle_alpha   90.00
_cell.angle_beta   90.00
_cell.angle_gamma   90.00
#
_symmetry.space_group_name_H-M   'P 1'
#
loop_
_entity.id
_entity.type
_entity.pdbx_description
1 polymer ?
#
loop_
_entity_poly.entity_id
_entity_poly.type
_entity_poly.pdbx_seq_one_letter_code
_entity_poly.pdbx_strand_id
1 'polypeptide(L)' 'MALIMEPVSKWTTSQVVDWMKGLDDCLQQYIKNFEREKVGGEQLLRITHQELEDLGVSRIGHQELILEAVDLLCALDAGS' A
#
# COMPACT_ATOMS: atom_id res chain seq x y z
N MET A 1 26.87 -3.93 -3.71
CA MET A 1 26.11 -2.68 -3.95
C MET A 1 24.88 -2.76 -3.07
N ALA A 2 24.82 -2.01 -1.98
CA ALA A 2 23.57 -1.90 -1.25
C ALA A 2 22.61 -1.14 -2.17
N LEU A 3 21.55 -1.78 -2.65
CA LEU A 3 20.41 -1.05 -3.18
C LEU A 3 19.91 -0.25 -1.99
N ILE A 4 20.16 1.06 -1.97
CA ILE A 4 19.51 1.94 -1.01
C ILE A 4 18.04 1.85 -1.38
N MET A 5 17.28 1.06 -0.63
CA MET A 5 15.84 1.06 -0.78
C MET A 5 15.39 2.47 -0.40
N GLU A 6 14.74 3.15 -1.34
CA GLU A 6 14.15 4.45 -1.07
C GLU A 6 13.07 4.26 0.00
N PRO A 7 13.04 5.11 1.05
CA PRO A 7 12.09 4.96 2.14
C PRO A 7 10.67 4.97 1.58
N VAL A 8 9.79 4.16 2.16
CA VAL A 8 8.43 3.96 1.66
C VAL A 8 7.67 5.28 1.60
N SER A 9 7.92 6.20 2.53
CA SER A 9 7.34 7.55 2.54
C SER A 9 7.58 8.36 1.26
N LYS A 10 8.60 8.04 0.46
CA LYS A 10 8.93 8.70 -0.80
C LYS A 10 8.41 7.97 -2.05
N TRP A 11 7.77 6.82 -1.88
CA TRP A 11 7.27 6.06 -3.02
C TRP A 11 6.25 6.87 -3.82
N THR A 12 6.46 6.87 -5.12
CA THR A 12 5.49 7.33 -6.12
C THR A 12 4.28 6.40 -6.19
N THR A 13 3.19 6.87 -6.80
CA THR A 13 2.02 6.02 -7.08
C THR A 13 2.38 4.74 -7.84
N SER A 14 3.35 4.81 -8.77
CA SER A 14 3.78 3.61 -9.51
C SER A 14 4.44 2.59 -8.60
N GLN A 15 5.29 3.03 -7.65
CA GLN A 15 5.91 2.13 -6.68
C GLN A 15 4.87 1.50 -5.74
N VAL A 16 3.86 2.27 -5.31
CA VAL A 16 2.73 1.72 -4.53
C VAL A 16 1.97 0.66 -5.34
N VAL A 17 1.66 0.95 -6.61
CA VAL A 17 0.98 -0.01 -7.51
C VAL A 17 1.83 -1.26 -7.70
N ASP A 18 3.14 -1.13 -7.90
CA ASP A 18 4.04 -2.27 -8.07
C ASP A 18 4.16 -3.10 -6.80
N TRP A 19 4.15 -2.49 -5.62
CA TRP A 19 4.05 -3.19 -4.35
C TRP A 19 2.72 -3.96 -4.21
N MET A 20 1.59 -3.33 -4.56
CA MET A 20 0.28 -3.99 -4.50
C MET A 20 0.18 -5.23 -5.40
N LYS A 21 0.90 -5.26 -6.52
CA LYS A 21 0.98 -6.45 -7.40
C LYS A 21 1.62 -7.66 -6.73
N GLY A 22 2.36 -7.46 -5.62
CA GLY A 22 2.93 -8.54 -4.82
C GLY A 22 2.00 -9.07 -3.72
N LEU A 23 0.84 -8.46 -3.50
CA LEU A 23 -0.16 -8.91 -2.53
C LEU A 23 -1.09 -10.00 -3.11
N ASP A 24 -1.95 -10.57 -2.27
CA ASP A 24 -2.93 -11.59 -2.66
C ASP A 24 -3.76 -11.22 -3.90
N ASP A 25 -4.11 -12.24 -4.69
CA ASP A 25 -4.90 -12.10 -5.93
C ASP A 25 -6.25 -11.40 -5.70
N CYS A 26 -6.84 -11.56 -4.50
CA CYS A 26 -8.12 -10.94 -4.15
C CYS A 26 -8.05 -9.40 -4.04
N LEU A 27 -6.85 -8.84 -3.88
CA LEU A 27 -6.60 -7.41 -3.72
C LEU A 27 -6.26 -6.71 -5.05
N GLN A 28 -5.91 -7.46 -6.10
CA GLN A 28 -5.48 -6.93 -7.39
C GLN A 28 -6.55 -6.05 -8.07
N GLN A 29 -7.83 -6.30 -7.77
CA GLN A 29 -8.95 -5.49 -8.25
C GLN A 29 -8.92 -4.02 -7.80
N TYR A 30 -8.22 -3.70 -6.70
CA TYR A 30 -8.16 -2.36 -6.13
C TYR A 30 -7.04 -1.48 -6.69
N ILE A 31 -6.07 -2.08 -7.38
CA ILE A 31 -4.89 -1.37 -7.92
C ILE A 31 -5.27 -0.14 -8.75
N LYS A 32 -6.27 -0.27 -9.62
CA LYS A 32 -6.72 0.85 -10.48
C LYS A 32 -7.29 2.02 -9.68
N ASN A 33 -7.86 1.76 -8.50
CA ASN A 33 -8.37 2.82 -7.64
C ASN A 33 -7.21 3.55 -6.96
N PHE A 34 -6.23 2.83 -6.42
CA PHE A 34 -5.02 3.42 -5.86
C PHE A 34 -4.24 4.24 -6.89
N GLU A 35 -4.13 3.73 -8.13
CA GLU A 35 -3.50 4.45 -9.24
C GLU A 35 -4.27 5.73 -9.61
N ARG A 36 -5.60 5.65 -9.75
CA ARG A 36 -6.46 6.78 -10.12
C ARG A 36 -6.45 7.88 -9.07
N GLU A 37 -6.56 7.51 -7.79
CA GLU A 37 -6.51 8.45 -6.67
C GLU A 37 -5.08 8.88 -6.32
N LYS A 38 -4.07 8.38 -7.06
CA LYS A 38 -2.66 8.75 -6.93
C LYS A 38 -2.10 8.52 -5.52
N VAL A 39 -2.47 7.41 -4.91
CA VAL A 39 -2.00 7.03 -3.57
C VAL A 39 -0.48 6.88 -3.61
N GLY A 40 0.22 7.76 -2.90
CA GLY A 40 1.67 7.72 -2.72
C GLY A 40 2.05 6.98 -1.45
N GLY A 41 3.35 6.72 -1.28
CA GLY A 41 3.86 5.98 -0.13
C GLY A 41 3.57 6.64 1.22
N GLU A 42 3.64 7.97 1.29
CA GLU A 42 3.29 8.71 2.51
C GLU A 42 1.83 8.48 2.94
N GLN A 43 0.91 8.41 1.98
CA GLN A 43 -0.50 8.13 2.25
C GLN A 43 -0.70 6.65 2.58
N LEU A 44 -0.04 5.74 1.85
CA LEU A 44 -0.09 4.31 2.10
C LEU A 44 0.30 3.97 3.55
N LEU A 45 1.40 4.55 4.06
CA LEU A 45 1.88 4.31 5.43
C LEU A 45 0.92 4.80 6.52
N ARG A 46 -0.03 5.67 6.20
CA ARG A 46 -1.00 6.23 7.15
C ARG A 46 -2.44 5.85 6.82
N ILE A 47 -2.62 4.92 5.89
CA ILE A 47 -3.93 4.60 5.34
C ILE A 47 -4.85 4.05 6.44
N THR A 48 -6.07 4.55 6.46
CA THR A 48 -7.08 4.14 7.44
C THR A 48 -8.15 3.25 6.82
N HIS A 49 -8.94 2.54 7.64
CA HIS A 49 -10.13 1.82 7.17
C HIS A 49 -11.07 2.71 6.33
N GLN A 50 -11.27 3.96 6.74
CA GLN A 50 -12.13 4.89 6.02
C GLN A 50 -11.57 5.25 4.64
N GLU A 51 -10.26 5.52 4.54
CA GLU A 51 -9.64 5.79 3.24
C GLU A 51 -9.65 4.56 2.32
N LEU A 52 -9.52 3.36 2.89
CA LEU A 52 -9.68 2.11 2.15
C LEU A 52 -11.10 1.97 1.60
N GLU A 53 -12.13 2.32 2.37
CA GLU A 53 -13.51 2.38 1.88
C GLU A 53 -13.68 3.38 0.73
N ASP A 54 -13.11 4.58 0.86
CA ASP A 54 -13.15 5.63 -0.17
C ASP A 54 -12.42 5.19 -1.45
N LEU A 55 -11.37 4.37 -1.32
CA LEU A 55 -10.66 3.70 -2.42
C LEU A 55 -11.41 2.48 -2.98
N GLY A 56 -12.62 2.18 -2.49
CA GLY A 56 -13.48 1.09 -2.95
C GLY A 56 -13.21 -0.27 -2.30
N VAL A 57 -12.34 -0.32 -1.28
CA VAL A 57 -12.07 -1.52 -0.47
C VAL A 57 -13.08 -1.59 0.68
N SER A 58 -14.34 -1.90 0.38
CA SER A 58 -15.41 -1.93 1.39
C SER A 58 -15.50 -3.23 2.21
N ARG A 59 -14.79 -4.28 1.78
CA ARG A 59 -14.79 -5.57 2.49
C ARG A 59 -13.80 -5.50 3.64
N ILE A 60 -14.29 -5.61 4.88
CA ILE A 60 -13.46 -5.60 6.10
C ILE A 60 -12.28 -6.58 5.97
N GLY A 61 -12.52 -7.82 5.55
CA GLY A 61 -11.42 -8.80 5.39
C GLY A 61 -10.35 -8.38 4.38
N HIS A 62 -10.68 -7.62 3.34
CA HIS A 62 -9.68 -7.08 2.41
C HIS A 62 -8.97 -5.85 2.99
N GLN A 63 -9.66 -5.03 3.79
CA GLN A 63 -9.04 -3.91 4.49
C GLN A 63 -7.96 -4.42 5.47
N GLU A 64 -8.29 -5.44 6.28
CA GLU A 64 -7.35 -6.03 7.23
C GLU A 64 -6.09 -6.59 6.54
N LEU A 65 -6.25 -7.28 5.40
CA LEU A 65 -5.10 -7.80 4.64
C LEU A 65 -4.17 -6.68 4.14
N ILE A 66 -4.74 -5.57 3.66
CA ILE A 66 -3.95 -4.42 3.20
C ILE A 66 -3.25 -3.76 4.39
N LEU A 67 -3.96 -3.54 5.50
CA LEU A 67 -3.39 -2.93 6.70
C LEU A 67 -2.27 -3.77 7.31
N GLU A 68 -2.45 -5.10 7.39
CA GLU A 68 -1.41 -6.02 7.85
C GLU A 68 -0.17 -5.95 6.93
N ALA A 69 -0.37 -5.90 5.62
CA ALA A 69 0.73 -5.76 4.67
C ALA A 69 1.46 -4.41 4.81
N VAL A 70 0.72 -3.32 5.10
CA VAL A 70 1.29 -2.00 5.40
C VAL A 70 2.09 -2.01 6.71
N ASP A 71 1.59 -2.66 7.76
CA ASP A 71 2.30 -2.79 9.04
C ASP A 71 3.63 -3.55 8.88
N LEU A 72 3.63 -4.63 8.10
CA LEU A 72 4.85 -5.36 7.76
C LEU A 72 5.83 -4.49 6.95
N LEU A 73 5.30 -3.71 6.00
CA LEU A 73 6.10 -2.78 5.20
C LEU A 73 6.75 -1.69 6.09
N CYS A 74 6.00 -1.12 7.04
CA CYS A 74 6.50 -0.17 8.03
C CYS A 74 7.62 -0.76 8.90
N ALA A 75 7.46 -2.01 9.35
CA ALA A 75 8.47 -2.67 10.17
C ALA A 75 9.81 -2.88 9.43
N LEU A 76 9.74 -3.13 8.12
CA LEU A 76 10.93 -3.25 7.26
C LEU A 76 11.59 -1.90 7.00
N ASP A 77 10.80 -0.84 6.80
CA ASP A 77 11.31 0.54 6.61
C ASP A 77 12.00 1.08 7.88
N ALA A 78 11.44 0.80 9.06
CA ALA A 78 12.01 1.24 10.35
C ALA A 78 13.26 0.45 10.79
N GLY A 79 13.49 -0.74 10.23
CA GLY A 79 14.61 -1.63 10.55
C GLY A 79 15.85 -1.44 9.66
N SER A 80 15.82 -0.46 8.73
CA SER A 80 16.87 -0.21 7.73
C SER A 80 17.72 1.02 8.02
#